data_AF-A0A8T5TD19-F1
#
_entry.id   AF-A0A8T5TD19-F1
#
_cell.length_a   1.000
_cell.length_b   1.000
_cell.length_c   1.000
_cell.angle_alpha   90.00
_cell.angle_beta   90.00
_cell.angle_gamma   90.00
#
_symmetry.space_group_name_H-M   'P 1'
#
loop_
_entity.id
_entity.type
_entity.pdbx_description
1 polymer ?
#
loop_
_entity_poly.entity_id
_entity_poly.type
_entity_poly.pdbx_seq_one_letter_code
_entity_poly.pdbx_strand_id
1 'polypeptide(L)'
;MNLKFDDQNLIKKEFKQKLGWFEEEFDMIFRNKTHNYTKNDLRLANEILDKLSETINEYRNEKLLFDLVTTLNNIERKHPEFF
;
A
#
# COMPACT_ATOMS: atom_id res chain seq x y z
N MET A 1 -7.65 -16.65 28.95
CA MET A 1 -8.31 -15.90 27.86
C MET A 1 -7.44 -14.68 27.59
N ASN A 2 -6.67 -14.69 26.51
CA ASN A 2 -5.62 -13.70 26.25
C ASN A 2 -6.11 -12.73 25.16
N LEU A 3 -7.21 -12.02 25.46
CA LEU A 3 -7.96 -11.17 24.51
C LEU A 3 -7.05 -10.21 23.72
N LYS A 4 -6.04 -9.63 24.38
CA LYS A 4 -5.09 -8.69 23.75
C LYS A 4 -4.23 -9.30 22.63
N PHE A 5 -3.96 -10.61 22.69
CA PHE A 5 -3.08 -11.28 21.72
C PHE A 5 -3.84 -11.66 20.45
N ASP A 6 -5.11 -12.06 20.60
CA ASP A 6 -6.01 -12.31 19.47
C ASP A 6 -6.35 -11.00 18.73
N ASP A 7 -6.57 -9.91 19.46
CA ASP A 7 -6.84 -8.60 18.86
C ASP A 7 -5.66 -8.09 18.01
N GLN A 8 -4.42 -8.25 18.48
CA GLN A 8 -3.23 -7.86 17.71
C GLN A 8 -3.03 -8.72 16.45
N ASN A 9 -3.33 -10.01 16.52
CA ASN A 9 -3.26 -10.90 15.36
C ASN A 9 -4.35 -10.56 14.33
N LEU A 10 -5.56 -10.22 14.79
CA LEU A 10 -6.65 -9.79 13.93
C LEU A 10 -6.30 -8.50 13.20
N ILE A 11 -5.84 -7.46 13.93
CA ILE A 11 -5.43 -6.18 13.35
C ILE A 11 -4.34 -6.39 12.28
N LYS A 12 -3.35 -7.23 12.56
CA LYS A 12 -2.29 -7.53 11.59
C LYS A 12 -2.80 -8.25 10.35
N LYS A 13 -3.76 -9.17 10.51
CA LYS A 13 -4.36 -9.90 9.39
C LYS A 13 -5.17 -8.96 8.51
N GLU A 14 -5.99 -8.11 9.09
CA GLU A 14 -6.77 -7.11 8.36
C GLU A 14 -5.86 -6.10 7.65
N PHE A 15 -4.78 -5.66 8.31
CA PHE A 15 -3.81 -4.77 7.70
C PHE A 15 -3.15 -5.37 6.45
N LYS A 16 -2.69 -6.63 6.54
CA LYS A 16 -2.13 -7.35 5.37
C LYS A 16 -3.15 -7.50 4.25
N GLN A 17 -4.41 -7.81 4.58
CA GLN A 17 -5.47 -7.92 3.57
C GLN A 17 -5.71 -6.58 2.87
N LYS A 18 -5.75 -5.48 3.62
CA LYS A 18 -5.91 -4.14 3.06
C LYS A 18 -4.73 -3.74 2.16
N LEU A 19 -3.50 -4.07 2.55
CA LEU A 19 -2.32 -3.83 1.72
C LEU A 19 -2.35 -4.65 0.42
N GLY A 20 -2.76 -5.92 0.49
CA GLY A 20 -2.92 -6.75 -0.70
C GLY A 20 -3.99 -6.19 -1.64
N TRP A 21 -5.14 -5.81 -1.11
CA TRP A 21 -6.19 -5.16 -1.90
C TRP A 21 -5.72 -3.83 -2.50
N PHE A 22 -4.96 -3.03 -1.76
CA PHE A 22 -4.38 -1.79 -2.27
C PHE A 22 -3.45 -2.03 -3.47
N GLU A 23 -2.56 -3.02 -3.38
CA GLU A 23 -1.66 -3.39 -4.47
C GLU A 23 -2.44 -3.82 -5.72
N GLU A 24 -3.50 -4.62 -5.55
CA GLU A 24 -4.37 -5.07 -6.64
C GLU A 24 -5.14 -3.92 -7.31
N GLU A 25 -5.68 -2.98 -6.53
CA GLU A 25 -6.39 -1.81 -7.06
C GLU A 25 -5.44 -0.84 -7.78
N PHE A 26 -4.26 -0.61 -7.21
CA PHE A 26 -3.22 0.22 -7.85
C PHE A 26 -2.84 -0.40 -9.20
N ASP A 27 -2.59 -1.71 -9.22
CA ASP A 27 -2.38 -2.45 -10.46
C ASP A 27 -3.56 -2.29 -11.41
N MET A 28 -4.80 -2.43 -10.97
CA MET A 28 -5.98 -2.32 -11.84
C MET A 28 -6.09 -0.94 -12.52
N ILE A 29 -5.78 0.14 -11.79
CA ILE A 29 -5.86 1.52 -12.29
C ILE A 29 -4.80 1.77 -13.38
N PHE A 30 -3.57 1.27 -13.18
CA PHE A 30 -2.43 1.66 -14.01
C PHE A 30 -1.93 0.58 -14.99
N ARG A 31 -2.29 -0.70 -14.80
CA ARG A 31 -1.82 -1.85 -15.62
C ARG A 31 -2.03 -1.70 -17.12
N ASN A 32 -3.07 -1.00 -17.55
CA ASN A 32 -3.38 -0.82 -18.97
C ASN A 32 -2.76 0.46 -19.58
N LYS A 33 -2.04 1.25 -18.79
CA LYS A 33 -1.45 2.54 -19.21
C LYS A 33 0.04 2.46 -19.51
N THR A 34 0.47 1.34 -20.08
CA THR A 34 1.90 0.94 -20.19
C THR A 34 2.86 1.90 -20.89
N HIS A 35 2.41 2.95 -21.60
CA HIS A 35 3.32 3.83 -22.37
C HIS A 35 2.92 5.31 -22.46
N ASN A 36 1.84 5.75 -21.80
CA ASN A 36 1.34 7.13 -21.92
C ASN A 36 0.71 7.62 -20.61
N TYR A 37 1.50 7.60 -19.54
CA TYR A 37 1.09 8.23 -18.29
C TYR A 37 0.97 9.74 -18.50
N THR A 38 -0.24 10.25 -18.30
CA THR A 38 -0.47 11.69 -18.32
C THR A 38 0.05 12.30 -17.02
N LYS A 39 0.28 13.61 -17.00
CA LYS A 39 0.57 14.34 -15.75
C LYS A 39 -0.49 14.10 -14.67
N ASN A 40 -1.74 13.87 -15.07
CA ASN A 40 -2.83 13.55 -14.14
C ASN A 40 -2.69 12.15 -13.57
N ASP A 41 -2.18 11.18 -14.33
CA ASP A 41 -1.94 9.82 -13.85
C ASP A 41 -0.83 9.80 -12.80
N LEU A 42 0.28 10.52 -13.05
CA LEU A 42 1.36 10.70 -12.08
C LEU A 42 0.85 11.41 -10.81
N ARG A 43 0.04 12.47 -10.96
CA ARG A 43 -0.54 13.16 -9.81
C ARG A 43 -1.45 12.26 -8.99
N LEU A 44 -2.30 11.48 -9.65
CA LEU A 44 -3.22 10.55 -8.98
C LEU A 44 -2.45 9.44 -8.26
N ALA A 45 -1.42 8.88 -8.89
CA ALA A 45 -0.56 7.87 -8.26
C ALA A 45 0.11 8.45 -6.99
N ASN A 46 0.67 9.66 -7.07
CA ASN A 46 1.27 10.32 -5.92
C ASN A 46 0.25 10.60 -4.81
N GLU A 47 -0.94 11.11 -5.12
CA GLU A 47 -2.00 11.33 -4.12
C GLU A 47 -2.43 10.02 -3.42
N ILE A 48 -2.45 8.91 -4.15
CA ILE A 48 -2.78 7.59 -3.61
C ILE A 48 -1.65 7.07 -2.70
N LEU A 49 -0.39 7.20 -3.14
CA LEU A 49 0.79 6.79 -2.37
C LEU A 49 1.02 7.66 -1.14
N ASP A 50 0.73 8.96 -1.21
CA ASP A 50 0.79 9.89 -0.08
C ASP A 50 -0.23 9.49 1.00
N LYS A 51 -1.48 9.18 0.62
CA LYS A 51 -2.48 8.71 1.57
C LYS A 51 -2.10 7.38 2.22
N LEU A 52 -1.53 6.45 1.46
CA LEU A 52 -0.99 5.21 2.02
C LEU A 52 0.13 5.54 3.02
N SER A 53 0.98 6.50 2.70
CA SER A 53 2.10 6.94 3.54
C SER A 53 1.63 7.68 4.81
N GLU A 54 0.57 8.47 4.74
CA GLU A 54 -0.05 9.09 5.92
C GLU A 54 -0.58 8.03 6.89
N THR A 55 -1.14 6.95 6.34
CA THR A 55 -1.61 5.80 7.12
C THR A 55 -0.46 5.14 7.90
N ILE A 56 0.78 5.20 7.40
CA ILE A 56 1.99 4.72 8.11
C ILE A 56 2.18 5.45 9.43
N ASN A 57 2.00 6.77 9.44
CA ASN A 57 2.24 7.60 10.62
C ASN A 57 1.31 7.28 11.79
N GLU A 58 0.16 6.66 11.50
CA GLU A 58 -0.80 6.20 12.51
C GLU A 58 -0.38 4.88 13.18
N TYR A 59 0.41 4.05 12.49
CA TYR A 59 0.82 2.73 12.98
C TYR A 59 2.30 2.71 13.44
N ARG A 60 2.53 2.86 14.75
CA ARG A 60 3.88 2.73 15.36
C ARG A 60 4.42 1.30 15.45
N ASN A 61 3.74 0.32 14.85
CA ASN A 61 4.13 -1.08 14.94
C ASN A 61 5.15 -1.41 13.84
N GLU A 62 6.40 -1.66 14.23
CA GLU A 62 7.52 -1.98 13.32
C GLU A 62 7.19 -3.07 12.30
N LYS A 63 6.39 -4.07 12.70
CA LYS A 63 6.01 -5.17 11.81
C LYS A 63 5.00 -4.75 10.72
N LEU A 64 4.10 -3.82 11.05
CA LEU A 64 3.18 -3.24 10.08
C LEU A 64 3.91 -2.27 9.15
N LEU A 65 4.87 -1.51 9.69
CA LEU A 65 5.75 -0.65 8.87
C LEU A 65 6.53 -1.50 7.85
N PHE A 66 7.09 -2.64 8.27
CA PHE A 66 7.78 -3.56 7.37
C PHE A 66 6.86 -4.12 6.28
N ASP A 67 5.66 -4.58 6.65
CA ASP A 67 4.67 -5.09 5.70
C ASP A 67 4.29 -4.02 4.66
N LEU A 68 4.17 -2.76 5.08
CA LEU A 68 3.83 -1.64 4.20
C LEU A 68 4.98 -1.21 3.28
N VAL A 69 6.21 -1.10 3.79
CA VAL A 69 7.40 -0.85 2.96
C VAL A 69 7.57 -1.95 1.90
N THR A 70 7.28 -3.20 2.26
CA THR A 70 7.29 -4.31 1.31
C THR A 70 6.26 -4.11 0.19
N THR A 71 5.05 -3.67 0.53
CA THR A 71 4.00 -3.35 -0.47
C THR A 71 4.42 -2.20 -1.37
N LEU A 72 4.98 -1.11 -0.83
CA LEU A 72 5.48 0.01 -1.63
C LEU A 72 6.56 -0.45 -2.62
N ASN A 73 7.53 -1.23 -2.16
CA ASN A 73 8.57 -1.80 -3.02
C ASN A 73 8.00 -2.71 -4.12
N ASN A 74 6.93 -3.47 -3.83
CA ASN A 74 6.27 -4.29 -4.86
C ASN A 74 5.61 -3.41 -5.93
N ILE A 75 4.97 -2.32 -5.53
CA ILE A 75 4.34 -1.37 -6.45
C ILE A 75 5.41 -0.68 -7.30
N GLU A 76 6.49 -0.19 -6.70
CA GLU A 76 7.62 0.42 -7.41
C GLU A 76 8.22 -0.53 -8.45
N ARG A 77 8.37 -1.81 -8.11
CA ARG A 77 8.87 -2.83 -9.06
C ARG A 77 7.92 -3.09 -10.23
N LYS A 78 6.60 -2.96 -10.02
CA LYS A 78 5.59 -3.19 -11.05
C LYS A 78 5.35 -1.96 -11.92
N HIS A 79 5.46 -0.76 -11.34
CA HIS A 79 5.20 0.53 -11.98
C HIS A 79 6.32 1.53 -11.66
N PRO A 80 7.56 1.30 -12.14
CA PRO A 80 8.70 2.16 -11.83
C PRO A 80 8.52 3.61 -12.30
N GLU A 81 7.67 3.85 -13.29
CA GLU A 81 7.27 5.16 -13.80
C GLU A 81 6.64 6.14 -12.77
N PHE A 82 6.18 5.65 -11.62
CA PHE A 82 5.55 6.47 -10.58
C PHE A 82 6.49 6.83 -9.41
N PHE A 83 7.73 6.35 -9.41
CA PHE A 83 8.72 6.58 -8.35
C PHE A 83 9.96 7.30 -8.90
#